data_AF-A0A5K7YQE7-F1
#
_entry.id   AF-A0A5K7YQE7-F1
#
_cell.length_a   1.000
_cell.length_b   1.000
_cell.length_c   1.000
_cell.angle_alpha   90.00
_cell.angle_beta   90.00
_cell.angle_gamma   90.00
#
_symmetry.space_group_name_H-M   'P 1'
#
loop_
_entity.id
_entity.type
_entity.pdbx_description
1 polymer ?
#
loop_
_entity_poly.entity_id
_entity_poly.type
_entity_poly.pdbx_seq_one_letter_code
_entity_poly.pdbx_strand_id
1 'polypeptide(L)'
;MAILSRPALVLGLFSILMAAGCAALQLDTFRKRAARGDHDWIAAQTVACTEDSDECGQLHLIKGDACFRLARAGKAPADNFACAAHELDRGLSLIRHWNDPADRRQFQESLCESLANILDLQSGDTAALTQGRFEDAAKALFQLAPESVPAVYYLAKARLRQVQSTLAGLNPASRVPACNRLKRSLNGVLSMMEKAGNAPPPDWERFADRYQRLSFDLGVTISAAGCR
;
A
#
# COMPACT_ATOMS: atom_id res chain seq x y z
N MET A 1 5.67 0.09 -63.96
CA MET A 1 4.67 0.96 -63.29
C MET A 1 3.83 0.10 -62.37
N ALA A 2 4.09 0.16 -61.06
CA ALA A 2 3.32 -0.58 -60.05
C ALA A 2 2.43 0.41 -59.29
N ILE A 3 1.12 0.16 -59.31
CA ILE A 3 0.09 0.99 -58.69
C ILE A 3 -0.06 0.53 -57.23
N LEU A 4 0.47 1.31 -56.29
CA LEU A 4 0.24 1.12 -54.85
C LEU A 4 -1.17 1.60 -54.49
N SER A 5 -2.07 0.65 -54.21
CA SER A 5 -3.42 0.89 -53.73
C SER A 5 -3.42 1.27 -52.24
N ARG A 6 -3.88 2.49 -51.95
CA ARG A 6 -4.12 3.02 -50.59
C ARG A 6 -5.59 2.79 -50.19
N PRO A 7 -5.93 1.75 -49.40
CA PRO A 7 -7.10 1.85 -48.53
C PRO A 7 -6.90 1.16 -47.16
N ALA A 8 -5.66 1.02 -46.66
CA ALA A 8 -5.41 0.35 -45.38
C ALA A 8 -5.33 1.30 -44.16
N LEU A 9 -5.33 2.62 -44.38
CA LEU A 9 -4.98 3.59 -43.34
C LEU A 9 -6.19 4.21 -42.60
N VAL A 10 -7.42 3.97 -43.05
CA VAL A 10 -8.63 4.61 -42.47
C VAL A 10 -9.32 3.72 -41.42
N LEU A 11 -9.18 2.38 -41.48
CA LEU A 11 -9.79 1.48 -40.49
C LEU A 11 -9.05 1.41 -39.15
N GLY A 12 -7.77 1.82 -39.10
CA GLY A 12 -6.99 1.80 -37.85
C GLY A 12 -7.35 2.93 -36.86
N LEU A 13 -7.94 4.02 -37.34
CA LEU A 13 -8.20 5.21 -36.51
C LEU A 13 -9.46 5.10 -35.65
N PHE A 14 -10.46 4.29 -36.06
CA PHE A 14 -11.74 4.17 -35.36
C PHE A 14 -11.67 3.29 -34.11
N SER A 15 -10.76 2.32 -34.05
CA SER A 15 -10.59 1.45 -32.88
C SER A 15 -9.92 2.14 -31.70
N ILE A 16 -9.13 3.19 -31.95
CA ILE A 16 -8.40 3.93 -30.91
C ILE A 16 -9.35 4.92 -30.19
N LEU A 17 -10.32 5.52 -30.89
CA LEU A 17 -11.25 6.48 -30.27
C LEU A 17 -12.30 5.83 -29.33
N MET A 18 -12.65 4.56 -29.51
CA MET A 18 -13.62 3.87 -28.65
C MET A 18 -13.04 3.54 -27.25
N ALA A 19 -11.73 3.35 -27.12
CA ALA A 19 -11.11 2.95 -25.86
C ALA A 19 -11.08 4.08 -24.82
N ALA A 20 -10.85 5.33 -25.26
CA ALA A 20 -10.75 6.49 -24.36
C ALA A 20 -12.10 6.87 -23.71
N GLY A 21 -13.23 6.63 -24.38
CA GLY A 21 -14.56 6.98 -23.86
C GLY A 21 -15.05 6.09 -22.72
N CYS A 22 -14.63 4.83 -22.68
CA CYS A 22 -15.10 3.85 -21.69
C CYS A 22 -14.58 4.15 -20.28
N ALA A 23 -13.31 4.56 -20.15
CA ALA A 23 -12.69 4.82 -18.85
C ALA A 23 -13.33 6.03 -18.14
N ALA A 24 -13.63 7.10 -18.87
CA ALA A 24 -14.25 8.30 -18.30
C ALA A 24 -15.67 8.02 -17.75
N LEU A 25 -16.49 7.26 -18.50
CA LEU A 25 -17.83 6.86 -18.06
C LEU A 25 -17.77 5.92 -16.84
N GLN A 26 -16.83 4.97 -16.84
CA GLN A 26 -16.63 4.09 -15.71
C GLN A 26 -16.21 4.87 -14.46
N LEU A 27 -15.32 5.85 -14.61
CA LEU A 27 -14.83 6.68 -13.50
C LEU A 27 -15.94 7.53 -12.88
N ASP A 28 -16.78 8.15 -13.70
CA ASP A 28 -17.97 8.87 -13.21
C ASP A 28 -18.90 7.94 -12.42
N THR A 29 -19.13 6.72 -12.94
CA THR A 29 -19.96 5.72 -12.25
C THR A 29 -19.35 5.30 -10.91
N PHE A 30 -18.04 5.04 -10.87
CA PHE A 30 -17.31 4.70 -9.65
C PHE A 30 -17.37 5.81 -8.62
N ARG A 31 -17.18 7.08 -9.02
CA ARG A 31 -17.29 8.24 -8.11
C ARG A 31 -18.69 8.36 -7.53
N LYS A 32 -19.74 8.24 -8.35
CA LYS A 32 -21.14 8.28 -7.89
C LYS A 32 -21.46 7.15 -6.91
N ARG A 33 -20.96 5.93 -7.18
CA ARG A 33 -21.11 4.76 -6.32
C ARG A 33 -20.35 4.91 -5.00
N ALA A 34 -19.11 5.40 -5.06
CA ALA A 34 -18.28 5.64 -3.89
C ALA A 34 -18.91 6.70 -2.97
N ALA A 35 -19.47 7.77 -3.53
CA ALA A 35 -20.21 8.79 -2.78
C ALA A 35 -21.45 8.25 -2.05
N ARG A 36 -22.01 7.12 -2.50
CA ARG A 36 -23.13 6.41 -1.82
C ARG A 36 -22.67 5.30 -0.87
N GLY A 37 -21.36 5.02 -0.78
CA GLY A 37 -20.85 3.91 0.01
C GLY A 37 -21.10 2.53 -0.62
N ASP A 38 -21.35 2.45 -1.93
CA ASP A 38 -21.64 1.19 -2.65
C ASP A 38 -20.35 0.34 -2.87
N HIS A 39 -19.61 0.06 -1.80
CA HIS A 39 -18.29 -0.58 -1.86
C HIS A 39 -18.33 -2.01 -2.42
N ASP A 40 -19.34 -2.81 -2.05
CA ASP A 40 -19.50 -4.18 -2.58
C ASP A 40 -19.63 -4.18 -4.12
N TRP A 41 -20.40 -3.23 -4.66
CA TRP A 41 -20.57 -3.10 -6.11
C TRP A 41 -19.26 -2.72 -6.79
N ILE A 42 -18.55 -1.72 -6.25
CA ILE A 42 -17.27 -1.23 -6.81
C ILE A 42 -16.22 -2.35 -6.80
N ALA A 43 -16.07 -3.04 -5.66
CA ALA A 43 -15.09 -4.12 -5.51
C ALA A 43 -15.31 -5.27 -6.50
N ALA A 44 -16.57 -5.55 -6.85
CA ALA A 44 -16.94 -6.58 -7.82
C ALA A 44 -16.71 -6.18 -9.30
N GLN A 45 -16.42 -4.91 -9.59
CA GLN A 45 -16.22 -4.46 -10.98
C GLN A 45 -14.78 -4.71 -11.47
N THR A 46 -14.65 -5.04 -12.74
CA THR A 46 -13.36 -5.01 -13.46
C THR A 46 -13.03 -3.58 -13.88
N VAL A 47 -11.80 -3.13 -13.66
CA VAL A 47 -11.31 -1.85 -14.20
C VAL A 47 -10.94 -2.05 -15.67
N ALA A 48 -11.56 -1.30 -16.58
CA ALA A 48 -11.49 -1.57 -18.03
C ALA A 48 -10.47 -0.71 -18.79
N CYS A 49 -9.67 0.11 -18.11
CA CYS A 49 -8.69 0.96 -18.79
C CYS A 49 -7.53 0.16 -19.37
N THR A 50 -7.13 0.52 -20.58
CA THR A 50 -5.99 -0.08 -21.30
C THR A 50 -4.78 0.84 -21.38
N GLU A 51 -4.96 2.13 -21.09
CA GLU A 51 -3.92 3.15 -21.17
C GLU A 51 -3.48 3.59 -19.77
N ASP A 52 -2.18 3.84 -19.62
CA ASP A 52 -1.59 4.40 -18.41
C ASP A 52 -1.96 5.90 -18.31
N SER A 53 -3.08 6.20 -17.67
CA SER A 53 -3.59 7.57 -17.46
C SER A 53 -3.95 7.85 -15.99
N ASP A 54 -4.10 9.13 -15.65
CA ASP A 54 -4.52 9.53 -14.31
C ASP A 54 -5.97 9.07 -14.05
N GLU A 55 -6.85 9.02 -15.06
CA GLU A 55 -8.21 8.48 -14.94
C GLU A 55 -8.20 6.98 -14.64
N CYS A 56 -7.34 6.22 -15.31
CA CYS A 56 -7.13 4.80 -15.04
C CYS A 56 -6.62 4.60 -13.60
N GLY A 57 -5.65 5.42 -13.18
CA GLY A 57 -5.18 5.42 -11.80
C GLY A 57 -6.30 5.67 -10.79
N GLN A 58 -7.21 6.61 -11.06
CA GLN A 58 -8.31 6.90 -10.15
C GLN A 58 -9.34 5.77 -10.06
N LEU A 59 -9.61 5.06 -11.16
CA LEU A 59 -10.45 3.85 -11.13
C LEU A 59 -9.88 2.80 -10.18
N HIS A 60 -8.57 2.53 -10.32
CA HIS A 60 -7.84 1.61 -9.44
C HIS A 60 -7.84 2.07 -7.98
N LEU A 61 -7.62 3.36 -7.70
CA LEU A 61 -7.65 3.89 -6.33
C LEU A 61 -9.05 3.77 -5.67
N ILE A 62 -10.12 4.10 -6.40
CA ILE A 62 -11.50 3.98 -5.88
C ILE A 62 -11.85 2.52 -5.59
N LYS A 63 -11.46 1.60 -6.49
CA LYS A 63 -11.66 0.17 -6.26
C LYS A 63 -10.84 -0.36 -5.08
N GLY A 64 -9.58 0.05 -5.00
CA GLY A 64 -8.69 -0.29 -3.90
C GLY A 64 -9.24 0.15 -2.54
N ASP A 65 -9.74 1.39 -2.42
CA ASP A 65 -10.39 1.89 -1.20
C ASP A 65 -11.68 1.13 -0.88
N ALA A 66 -12.51 0.80 -1.88
CA ALA A 66 -13.70 -0.02 -1.67
C ALA A 66 -13.33 -1.41 -1.11
N CYS A 67 -12.38 -2.11 -1.73
CA CYS A 67 -11.88 -3.39 -1.23
C CYS A 67 -11.30 -3.27 0.18
N PHE A 68 -10.52 -2.22 0.46
CA PHE A 68 -9.94 -1.98 1.78
C PHE A 68 -11.01 -1.80 2.86
N ARG A 69 -12.06 -1.01 2.58
CA ARG A 69 -13.18 -0.80 3.52
C ARG A 69 -13.95 -2.08 3.80
N LEU A 70 -14.20 -2.90 2.77
CA LEU A 70 -14.85 -4.20 2.93
C LEU A 70 -14.01 -5.15 3.81
N ALA A 71 -12.69 -5.20 3.58
CA ALA A 71 -11.78 -6.00 4.39
C ALA A 71 -11.79 -5.56 5.87
N ARG A 72 -11.73 -4.24 6.13
CA ARG A 72 -11.81 -3.68 7.48
C ARG A 72 -13.16 -3.92 8.16
N ALA A 73 -14.22 -4.06 7.39
CA ALA A 73 -15.54 -4.46 7.88
C ALA A 73 -15.65 -5.99 8.13
N GLY A 74 -14.59 -6.76 7.91
CA GLY A 74 -14.56 -8.21 8.12
C GLY A 74 -15.19 -9.03 7.00
N LYS A 75 -15.55 -8.42 5.87
CA LYS A 75 -16.08 -9.14 4.71
C LYS A 75 -14.93 -9.74 3.92
N ALA A 76 -14.86 -11.07 3.84
CA ALA A 76 -13.84 -11.82 3.11
C ALA A 76 -12.43 -11.16 3.20
N PRO A 77 -11.89 -10.98 4.43
CA PRO A 77 -10.79 -10.06 4.67
C PRO A 77 -9.52 -10.40 3.88
N ALA A 78 -9.21 -11.69 3.71
CA ALA A 78 -8.06 -12.12 2.91
C ALA A 78 -8.18 -11.65 1.45
N ASP A 79 -9.31 -11.94 0.80
CA ASP A 79 -9.56 -11.61 -0.60
C ASP A 79 -9.64 -10.09 -0.80
N ASN A 80 -10.32 -9.39 0.10
CA ASN A 80 -10.50 -7.95 -0.02
C ASN A 80 -9.23 -7.16 0.31
N PHE A 81 -8.39 -7.60 1.25
CA PHE A 81 -7.06 -6.99 1.41
C PHE A 81 -6.19 -7.27 0.18
N ALA A 82 -6.23 -8.47 -0.39
CA ALA A 82 -5.49 -8.78 -1.63
C ALA A 82 -5.93 -7.90 -2.80
N CYS A 83 -7.25 -7.72 -3.00
CA CYS A 83 -7.79 -6.76 -3.95
C CYS A 83 -7.26 -5.35 -3.68
N ALA A 84 -7.38 -4.86 -2.44
CA ALA A 84 -6.93 -3.53 -2.06
C ALA A 84 -5.44 -3.32 -2.35
N ALA A 85 -4.59 -4.28 -1.95
CA ALA A 85 -3.15 -4.19 -2.17
C ALA A 85 -2.75 -4.23 -3.65
N HIS A 86 -3.54 -4.87 -4.52
CA HIS A 86 -3.28 -4.86 -5.96
C HIS A 86 -3.74 -3.54 -6.60
N GLU A 87 -4.98 -3.15 -6.34
CA GLU A 87 -5.62 -1.99 -6.97
C GLU A 87 -5.00 -0.67 -6.47
N LEU A 88 -4.67 -0.54 -5.18
CA LEU A 88 -4.01 0.65 -4.65
C LEU A 88 -2.60 0.82 -5.21
N ASP A 89 -1.81 -0.25 -5.29
CA ASP A 89 -0.46 -0.25 -5.86
C ASP A 89 -0.49 0.19 -7.33
N ARG A 90 -1.41 -0.38 -8.11
CA ARG A 90 -1.62 0.04 -9.51
C ARG A 90 -2.05 1.50 -9.61
N GLY A 91 -3.04 1.92 -8.82
CA GLY A 91 -3.51 3.30 -8.81
C GLY A 91 -2.41 4.31 -8.45
N LEU A 92 -1.65 4.06 -7.39
CA LEU A 92 -0.54 4.90 -6.95
C LEU A 92 0.57 5.01 -7.99
N SER A 93 0.80 3.96 -8.80
CA SER A 93 1.79 3.97 -9.88
C SER A 93 1.37 4.76 -11.12
N LEU A 94 0.05 4.90 -11.33
CA LEU A 94 -0.52 5.55 -12.51
C LEU A 94 -0.79 7.04 -12.34
N ILE A 95 -1.15 7.50 -11.15
CA ILE A 95 -1.39 8.93 -10.89
C ILE A 95 -0.09 9.70 -10.89
N ARG A 96 0.11 10.53 -11.92
CA ARG A 96 1.27 11.42 -12.04
C ARG A 96 1.09 12.71 -11.24
N HIS A 97 -0.12 13.24 -11.23
CA HIS A 97 -0.44 14.51 -10.59
C HIS A 97 -1.43 14.33 -9.45
N TRP A 98 -1.02 14.76 -8.26
CA TRP A 98 -1.84 14.72 -7.06
C TRP A 98 -2.29 16.13 -6.72
N ASN A 99 -3.61 16.35 -6.72
CA ASN A 99 -4.19 17.63 -6.34
C ASN A 99 -3.98 17.91 -4.84
N ASP A 100 -4.17 16.89 -4.01
CA ASP A 100 -3.91 16.94 -2.58
C ASP A 100 -2.87 15.86 -2.18
N PRO A 101 -1.70 16.26 -1.64
CA PRO A 101 -0.72 15.32 -1.07
C PRO A 101 -1.28 14.44 0.05
N ALA A 102 -2.31 14.90 0.78
CA ALA A 102 -2.95 14.12 1.84
C ALA A 102 -3.68 12.89 1.28
N ASP A 103 -4.34 13.00 0.13
CA ASP A 103 -4.99 11.87 -0.55
C ASP A 103 -3.96 10.80 -0.90
N ARG A 104 -2.82 11.22 -1.49
CA ARG A 104 -1.72 10.31 -1.83
C ARG A 104 -1.25 9.55 -0.60
N ARG A 105 -1.03 10.26 0.51
CA ARG A 105 -0.60 9.67 1.78
C ARG A 105 -1.65 8.66 2.29
N GLN A 106 -2.94 8.97 2.23
CA GLN A 106 -4.00 8.09 2.69
C GLN A 106 -4.09 6.79 1.88
N PHE A 107 -3.98 6.86 0.55
CA PHE A 107 -3.95 5.65 -0.28
C PHE A 107 -2.69 4.82 -0.03
N GLN A 108 -1.53 5.48 0.13
CA GLN A 108 -0.28 4.80 0.47
C GLN A 108 -0.35 4.12 1.85
N GLU A 109 -0.99 4.75 2.84
CA GLU A 109 -1.25 4.13 4.15
C GLU A 109 -2.16 2.91 4.03
N SER A 110 -3.24 3.02 3.26
CA SER A 110 -4.19 1.92 3.02
C SER A 110 -3.51 0.73 2.32
N LEU A 111 -2.55 1.00 1.41
CA LEU A 111 -1.72 -0.03 0.80
C LEU A 111 -0.82 -0.71 1.83
N CYS A 112 -0.16 0.06 2.71
CA CYS A 112 0.65 -0.49 3.80
C CYS A 112 -0.17 -1.37 4.74
N GLU A 113 -1.37 -0.92 5.13
CA GLU A 113 -2.28 -1.69 5.98
C GLU A 113 -2.74 -2.98 5.29
N SER A 114 -3.10 -2.91 4.02
CA SER A 114 -3.53 -4.09 3.24
C SER A 114 -2.42 -5.13 3.14
N LEU A 115 -1.20 -4.71 2.78
CA LEU A 115 -0.05 -5.61 2.68
C LEU A 115 0.33 -6.22 4.04
N ALA A 116 0.29 -5.43 5.11
CA ALA A 116 0.58 -5.93 6.45
C ALA A 116 -0.44 -6.99 6.91
N ASN A 117 -1.72 -6.84 6.58
CA ASN A 117 -2.75 -7.83 6.91
C ASN A 117 -2.64 -9.10 6.06
N ILE A 118 -2.33 -8.98 4.76
CA ILE A 118 -2.12 -10.15 3.89
C ILE A 118 -0.92 -10.97 4.37
N LEU A 119 0.16 -10.30 4.75
CA LEU A 119 1.38 -10.97 5.17
C LEU A 119 1.15 -11.90 6.37
N ASP A 120 0.30 -11.48 7.31
CA ASP A 120 -0.05 -12.27 8.50
C ASP A 120 -0.85 -13.55 8.14
N LEU A 121 -1.36 -13.65 6.90
CA LEU A 121 -2.13 -14.78 6.38
C LEU A 121 -1.32 -15.69 5.43
N GLN A 122 -0.08 -15.32 5.11
CA GLN A 122 0.73 -16.01 4.10
C GLN A 122 1.94 -16.71 4.72
N SER A 123 2.46 -17.71 4.01
CA SER A 123 3.69 -18.42 4.34
C SER A 123 4.54 -18.69 3.09
N GLY A 124 5.81 -19.05 3.28
CA GLY A 124 6.72 -19.42 2.19
C GLY A 124 7.03 -18.26 1.23
N ASP A 125 7.24 -18.58 -0.05
CA ASP A 125 7.69 -17.63 -1.07
C ASP A 125 6.69 -16.49 -1.30
N THR A 126 5.39 -16.76 -1.21
CA THR A 126 4.36 -15.73 -1.32
C THR A 126 4.47 -14.69 -0.20
N ALA A 127 4.73 -15.13 1.03
CA ALA A 127 4.96 -14.22 2.14
C ALA A 127 6.25 -13.39 1.94
N ALA A 128 7.30 -13.98 1.39
CA ALA A 128 8.54 -13.26 1.09
C ALA A 128 8.34 -12.15 0.04
N LEU A 129 7.57 -12.44 -1.03
CA LEU A 129 7.21 -11.45 -2.05
C LEU A 129 6.34 -10.32 -1.46
N THR A 130 5.31 -10.67 -0.68
CA THR A 130 4.45 -9.68 -0.01
C THR A 130 5.23 -8.84 0.99
N GLN A 131 6.19 -9.43 1.71
CA GLN A 131 7.08 -8.70 2.61
C GLN A 131 7.93 -7.66 1.87
N GLY A 132 8.46 -8.00 0.69
CA GLY A 132 9.19 -7.04 -0.15
C GLY A 132 8.31 -5.86 -0.55
N ARG A 133 7.11 -6.13 -1.07
CA ARG A 133 6.12 -5.11 -1.43
C ARG A 133 5.73 -4.24 -0.23
N PHE A 134 5.56 -4.83 0.96
CA PHE A 134 5.25 -4.10 2.18
C PHE A 134 6.39 -3.16 2.58
N GLU A 135 7.64 -3.60 2.49
CA GLU A 135 8.80 -2.76 2.79
C GLU A 135 8.88 -1.55 1.84
N ASP A 136 8.63 -1.76 0.54
CA ASP A 136 8.67 -0.69 -0.45
C ASP A 136 7.52 0.30 -0.26
N ALA A 137 6.31 -0.19 0.01
CA ALA A 137 5.16 0.67 0.33
C ALA A 137 5.40 1.51 1.59
N ALA A 138 5.99 0.92 2.63
CA ALA A 138 6.30 1.63 3.87
C ALA A 138 7.41 2.69 3.69
N LYS A 139 8.42 2.41 2.86
CA LYS A 139 9.43 3.41 2.46
C LYS A 139 8.81 4.56 1.68
N ALA A 140 7.93 4.26 0.73
CA ALA A 140 7.22 5.29 -0.04
C ALA A 140 6.35 6.17 0.89
N LEU A 141 5.64 5.59 1.85
CA LEU A 141 4.88 6.35 2.85
C LEU A 141 5.78 7.25 3.69
N PHE A 142 6.93 6.73 4.12
CA PHE A 142 7.91 7.51 4.88
C PHE A 142 8.53 8.65 4.07
N GLN A 143 8.77 8.46 2.77
CA GLN A 143 9.23 9.55 1.90
C GLN A 143 8.15 10.64 1.71
N LEU A 144 6.88 10.25 1.66
CA LEU A 144 5.75 11.19 1.56
C LEU A 144 5.51 11.99 2.83
N ALA A 145 5.68 11.37 4.00
CA ALA A 145 5.36 11.99 5.28
C ALA A 145 6.22 11.43 6.43
N PRO A 146 7.53 11.76 6.49
CA PRO A 146 8.51 11.07 7.35
C PRO A 146 8.23 11.17 8.85
N GLU A 147 7.58 12.24 9.29
CA GLU A 147 7.23 12.46 10.70
C GLU A 147 5.79 12.08 11.04
N SER A 148 5.03 11.55 10.08
CA SER A 148 3.66 11.10 10.35
C SER A 148 3.67 9.81 11.16
N VAL A 149 2.68 9.68 12.05
CA VAL A 149 2.42 8.47 12.83
C VAL A 149 2.38 7.20 11.94
N PRO A 150 1.56 7.13 10.86
CA PRO A 150 1.52 5.93 10.04
C PRO A 150 2.84 5.61 9.34
N ALA A 151 3.59 6.62 8.88
CA ALA A 151 4.89 6.40 8.22
C ALA A 151 5.92 5.74 9.15
N VAL A 152 6.08 6.27 10.36
CA VAL A 152 7.02 5.71 11.35
C VAL A 152 6.59 4.30 11.74
N TYR A 153 5.29 4.08 11.96
CA TYR A 153 4.74 2.79 12.33
C TYR A 153 5.00 1.71 11.27
N TYR A 154 4.56 1.93 10.02
CA TYR A 154 4.64 0.91 8.99
C TYR A 154 6.09 0.61 8.60
N LEU A 155 6.98 1.61 8.58
CA LEU A 155 8.39 1.39 8.32
C LEU A 155 9.07 0.55 9.42
N ALA A 156 8.77 0.84 10.69
CA ALA A 156 9.27 0.04 11.81
C ALA A 156 8.70 -1.39 11.79
N LYS A 157 7.41 -1.55 11.50
CA LYS A 157 6.76 -2.86 11.37
C LYS A 157 7.36 -3.69 10.21
N ALA A 158 7.60 -3.09 9.04
CA ALA A 158 8.21 -3.76 7.90
C ALA A 158 9.62 -4.27 8.24
N ARG A 159 10.44 -3.44 8.90
CA ARG A 159 11.79 -3.81 9.34
C ARG A 159 11.78 -4.92 10.39
N LEU A 160 10.84 -4.88 11.33
CA LEU A 160 10.64 -5.95 12.31
C LEU A 160 10.38 -7.29 11.61
N ARG A 161 9.41 -7.33 10.70
CA ARG A 161 9.05 -8.54 9.95
C ARG A 161 10.21 -9.12 9.14
N GLN A 162 10.98 -8.25 8.48
CA GLN A 162 12.16 -8.64 7.71
C GLN A 162 13.25 -9.31 8.58
N VAL A 163 13.45 -8.84 9.81
CA VAL A 163 14.43 -9.46 10.70
C VAL A 163 13.88 -10.74 11.31
N GLN A 164 12.58 -10.77 11.65
CA GLN A 164 11.94 -11.99 12.17
C GLN A 164 12.04 -13.16 11.19
N SER A 165 11.87 -12.94 9.89
CA SER A 165 11.97 -14.01 8.89
C SER A 165 13.38 -14.59 8.72
N THR A 166 14.42 -13.87 9.18
CA THR A 166 15.83 -14.29 9.07
C THR A 166 16.47 -14.60 10.42
N LEU A 167 15.70 -14.51 11.51
CA LEU A 167 16.20 -14.57 12.89
C LEU A 167 16.97 -15.87 13.19
N ALA A 168 16.41 -17.01 12.77
CA ALA A 168 17.03 -18.33 12.98
C ALA A 168 18.37 -18.50 12.24
N GLY A 169 18.59 -17.72 11.17
CA GLY A 169 19.80 -17.78 10.33
C GLY A 169 20.84 -16.71 10.66
N LEU A 170 20.67 -15.91 11.72
CA LEU A 170 21.60 -14.83 12.03
C LEU A 170 22.97 -15.35 12.49
N ASN A 171 24.01 -14.96 11.74
CA ASN A 171 25.41 -15.20 12.07
C ASN A 171 26.07 -13.88 12.54
N PRO A 172 27.32 -13.88 13.02
CA PRO A 172 27.96 -12.65 13.51
C PRO A 172 27.98 -11.50 12.50
N ALA A 173 28.16 -11.78 11.21
CA ALA A 173 28.22 -10.75 10.16
C ALA A 173 26.84 -10.14 9.85
N SER A 174 25.77 -10.94 9.85
CA SER A 174 24.40 -10.46 9.60
C SER A 174 23.71 -9.92 10.86
N ARG A 175 24.18 -10.29 12.05
CA ARG A 175 23.61 -9.86 13.34
C ARG A 175 23.77 -8.37 13.57
N VAL A 176 24.96 -7.81 13.38
CA VAL A 176 25.23 -6.38 13.61
C VAL A 176 24.29 -5.47 12.81
N PRO A 177 24.14 -5.61 11.47
CA PRO A 177 23.23 -4.79 10.70
C PRO A 177 21.75 -5.01 11.08
N ALA A 178 21.35 -6.24 11.41
CA ALA A 178 19.99 -6.53 11.90
C ALA A 178 19.71 -5.79 13.23
N CYS A 179 20.64 -5.88 14.19
CA CYS A 179 20.54 -5.18 15.47
C CYS A 179 20.47 -3.66 15.31
N ASN A 180 21.32 -3.09 14.46
CA ASN A 180 21.30 -1.65 14.18
C ASN A 180 19.97 -1.21 13.54
N ARG A 181 19.36 -2.05 12.71
CA ARG A 181 18.05 -1.78 12.11
C ARG A 181 16.92 -1.85 13.14
N LEU A 182 16.93 -2.87 14.00
CA LEU A 182 15.95 -3.03 15.07
C LEU A 182 16.04 -1.88 16.10
N LYS A 183 17.24 -1.60 16.63
CA LYS A 183 17.47 -0.52 17.61
C LYS A 183 17.03 0.84 17.05
N ARG A 184 17.35 1.17 15.80
CA ARG A 184 16.87 2.40 15.15
C ARG A 184 15.35 2.46 15.01
N SER A 185 14.73 1.33 14.70
CA SER A 185 13.26 1.26 14.57
C SER A 185 12.59 1.43 15.94
N LEU A 186 13.13 0.80 16.99
CA LEU A 186 12.65 0.98 18.36
C LEU A 186 12.79 2.44 18.82
N ASN A 187 13.95 3.08 18.60
CA ASN A 187 14.14 4.48 18.97
C ASN A 187 13.15 5.41 18.26
N GLY A 188 12.85 5.17 16.97
CA GLY A 188 11.84 5.93 16.25
C GLY A 188 10.42 5.74 16.81
N VAL A 189 10.07 4.51 17.19
CA VAL A 189 8.79 4.18 17.83
C VAL A 189 8.66 4.85 19.19
N LEU A 190 9.68 4.73 20.05
CA LEU A 190 9.69 5.34 21.38
C LEU A 190 9.67 6.88 21.32
N SER A 191 10.41 7.48 20.38
CA SER A 191 10.40 8.94 20.19
C SER A 191 9.02 9.45 19.76
N MET A 192 8.30 8.73 18.89
CA MET A 192 6.92 9.07 18.54
C MET A 192 5.97 8.94 19.74
N MET A 193 6.11 7.87 20.55
CA MET A 193 5.32 7.68 21.77
C MET A 193 5.56 8.80 22.79
N GLU A 194 6.81 9.21 22.99
CA GLU A 194 7.18 10.31 23.88
C GLU A 194 6.60 11.65 23.38
N LYS A 195 6.73 11.94 22.08
CA LYS A 195 6.13 13.13 21.46
C LYS A 195 4.63 13.16 21.71
N ALA A 196 3.95 12.03 21.53
CA ALA A 196 2.51 11.94 21.75
C ALA A 196 2.08 12.07 23.21
N GLY A 197 2.91 11.65 24.17
CA GLY A 197 2.66 11.85 25.60
C GLY A 197 2.67 13.33 26.01
N ASN A 198 3.46 14.16 25.32
CA ASN A 198 3.53 15.60 25.57
C ASN A 198 2.48 16.39 24.76
N ALA A 199 2.35 16.06 23.47
CA ALA A 199 1.41 16.69 22.54
C ALA A 199 1.05 15.68 21.44
N PRO A 200 -0.14 15.04 21.52
CA PRO A 200 -0.55 14.02 20.56
C PRO A 200 -0.50 14.53 19.10
N PRO A 201 0.30 13.92 18.21
CA PRO A 201 0.26 14.25 16.79
C PRO A 201 -1.06 13.80 16.16
N PRO A 202 -1.41 14.32 14.96
CA PRO A 202 -2.52 13.80 14.18
C PRO A 202 -2.44 12.27 14.02
N ASP A 203 -3.60 11.62 13.99
CA ASP A 203 -3.76 10.16 13.88
C ASP A 203 -3.22 9.33 15.06
N TRP A 204 -2.67 9.95 16.13
CA TRP A 204 -2.11 9.21 17.27
C TRP A 204 -3.09 8.22 17.89
N GLU A 205 -4.34 8.64 18.14
CA GLU A 205 -5.35 7.79 18.78
C GLU A 205 -5.63 6.51 18.00
N ARG A 206 -5.60 6.56 16.65
CA ARG A 206 -5.79 5.37 15.79
C ARG A 206 -4.65 4.36 15.95
N PHE A 207 -3.50 4.80 16.44
CA PHE A 207 -2.25 4.03 16.46
C PHE A 207 -1.69 3.77 17.85
N ALA A 208 -2.21 4.38 18.93
CA ALA A 208 -1.65 4.30 20.27
C ALA A 208 -1.38 2.84 20.71
N ASP A 209 -2.40 1.98 20.65
CA ASP A 209 -2.27 0.56 21.00
C ASP A 209 -1.32 -0.20 20.06
N ARG A 210 -1.33 0.18 18.78
CA ARG A 210 -0.47 -0.42 17.75
C ARG A 210 1.01 -0.11 18.05
N TYR A 211 1.32 1.10 18.51
CA TYR A 211 2.67 1.50 18.91
C TYR A 211 3.15 0.78 20.16
N GLN A 212 2.30 0.65 21.17
CA GLN A 212 2.65 -0.11 22.38
C GLN A 212 3.03 -1.54 22.02
N ARG A 213 2.20 -2.23 21.24
CA ARG A 213 2.49 -3.59 20.77
C ARG A 213 3.76 -3.66 19.93
N LEU A 214 3.95 -2.72 19.00
CA LEU A 214 5.14 -2.70 18.14
C LEU A 214 6.42 -2.48 18.95
N SER A 215 6.40 -1.62 19.97
CA SER A 215 7.55 -1.39 20.85
C SER A 215 7.95 -2.66 21.61
N PHE A 216 6.96 -3.41 22.10
CA PHE A 216 7.16 -4.68 22.77
C PHE A 216 7.75 -5.73 21.81
N ASP A 217 7.14 -5.91 20.63
CA ASP A 217 7.59 -6.89 19.64
C ASP A 217 9.02 -6.61 19.14
N LEU A 218 9.37 -5.33 19.00
CA LEU A 218 10.74 -4.88 18.70
C LEU A 218 11.70 -5.25 19.83
N GLY A 219 11.35 -4.98 21.08
CA GLY A 219 12.16 -5.33 22.25
C GLY A 219 12.42 -6.83 22.37
N VAL A 220 11.38 -7.65 22.20
CA VAL A 220 11.48 -9.12 22.18
C VAL A 220 12.41 -9.58 21.05
N THR A 221 12.26 -9.02 19.85
CA THR A 221 13.08 -9.42 18.69
C THR A 221 14.54 -8.98 18.85
N ILE A 222 14.81 -7.80 19.44
CA ILE A 222 16.16 -7.33 19.79
C ILE A 222 16.84 -8.32 20.75
N SER A 223 16.12 -8.75 21.79
CA SER A 223 16.62 -9.73 22.75
C SER A 223 16.91 -11.08 22.09
N ALA A 224 15.96 -11.60 21.30
CA ALA A 224 16.10 -12.87 20.59
C ALA A 224 17.24 -12.86 19.56
N ALA A 225 17.51 -11.71 18.92
CA ALA A 225 18.63 -11.54 17.99
C ALA A 225 19.99 -11.43 18.69
N GLY A 226 20.04 -11.38 20.03
CA GLY A 226 21.27 -11.23 20.80
C GLY A 226 21.91 -9.85 20.66
N CYS A 227 21.08 -8.82 20.43
CA CYS A 227 21.53 -7.45 20.26
C CYS A 227 21.89 -6.83 21.61
N ARG A 228 23.15 -6.98 22.02
CA ARG A 228 23.73 -6.26 23.16
C ARG A 228 23.94 -4.80 22.79
#